data_AF-A0AAD0HKA4-F1
#
_entry.id   AF-A0AAD0HKA4-F1
#
_cell.length_a   1.000
_cell.length_b   1.000
_cell.length_c   1.000
_cell.angle_alpha   90.00
_cell.angle_beta   90.00
_cell.angle_gamma   90.00
#
_symmetry.space_group_name_H-M   'P 1'
#
loop_
_entity.id
_entity.type
_entity.pdbx_description
1 polymer ?
#
loop_
_entity_poly.entity_id
_entity_poly.type
_entity_poly.pdbx_seq_one_letter_code
_entity_poly.pdbx_strand_id
1 'polypeptide(L)'
;MEHEKLRILNDQHEKIGVAARSDIHAQGLWHETFHVWLLKEEQGVAGLYRARLLDAQQLFTGISERIEIEGFEVRADGERREESKKVGIHDFVLHEPAYYQHLFQEINQILSK
;
A
#
# COMPACT_ATOMS: atom_id res chain seq x y z
N MET A 1 -9.74 -8.17 -31.27
CA MET A 1 -9.90 -7.55 -29.93
C MET A 1 -8.85 -6.46 -29.84
N GLU A 2 -9.22 -5.22 -29.49
CA GLU A 2 -8.22 -4.18 -29.26
C GLU A 2 -7.47 -4.48 -27.97
N HIS A 3 -6.14 -4.48 -28.02
CA HIS A 3 -5.30 -4.61 -26.84
C HIS A 3 -5.24 -3.26 -26.12
N GLU A 4 -5.46 -3.26 -24.80
CA GLU A 4 -5.33 -2.07 -23.95
C GLU A 4 -3.97 -1.38 -24.19
N LYS A 5 -4.02 -0.08 -24.48
CA LYS A 5 -2.83 0.75 -24.73
C LYS A 5 -2.63 1.72 -23.57
N LEU A 6 -1.41 1.77 -23.04
CA LEU A 6 -1.03 2.67 -21.95
C LEU A 6 0.03 3.67 -22.43
N ARG A 7 0.12 4.81 -21.72
CA ARG A 7 1.16 5.81 -21.96
C ARG A 7 2.48 5.31 -21.39
N ILE A 8 3.55 5.50 -22.16
CA ILE A 8 4.93 5.33 -21.69
C ILE A 8 5.39 6.69 -21.17
N LEU A 9 5.96 6.69 -19.97
CA LEU A 9 6.49 7.88 -19.30
C LEU A 9 8.01 7.79 -19.14
N ASN A 10 8.69 8.92 -19.03
CA ASN A 10 10.06 8.99 -18.53
C ASN A 10 10.09 9.25 -17.01
N ASP A 11 11.28 9.36 -16.44
CA ASP A 11 11.51 9.65 -15.02
C ASP A 11 11.08 11.08 -14.62
N GLN A 12 10.95 12.00 -15.58
CA GLN A 12 10.35 13.33 -15.38
C GLN A 12 8.81 13.33 -15.48
N HIS A 13 8.16 12.15 -15.55
CA HIS A 13 6.70 11.99 -15.75
C HIS A 13 6.17 12.58 -17.08
N GLU A 14 7.04 12.77 -18.07
CA GLU A 14 6.63 13.23 -19.40
C GLU A 14 6.24 12.04 -20.28
N LYS A 15 5.19 12.20 -21.08
CA LYS A 15 4.75 11.17 -22.03
C LYS A 15 5.72 11.08 -23.21
N ILE A 16 6.35 9.92 -23.38
CA ILE A 16 7.27 9.64 -24.50
C ILE A 16 6.69 8.66 -25.54
N GLY A 17 5.54 8.03 -25.26
CA GLY A 17 4.94 7.08 -26.20
C GLY A 17 3.64 6.43 -25.73
N VAL A 18 3.20 5.44 -26.50
CA VAL A 18 2.05 4.56 -26.20
C VAL A 18 2.38 3.16 -26.71
N ALA A 19 2.13 2.13 -25.90
CA ALA A 19 2.29 0.73 -26.29
C ALA A 19 1.21 -0.15 -25.65
N ALA A 20 1.08 -1.38 -26.12
CA ALA A 20 0.17 -2.34 -25.48
C ALA A 20 0.67 -2.65 -24.05
N ARG A 21 -0.27 -2.88 -23.12
CA ARG A 21 0.08 -3.22 -21.73
C ARG A 21 1.05 -4.40 -21.62
N SER A 22 0.91 -5.41 -22.49
CA SER A 22 1.82 -6.57 -22.57
C SER A 22 3.25 -6.15 -22.89
N ASP A 23 3.41 -5.25 -23.86
CA ASP A 23 4.73 -4.81 -24.34
C ASP A 23 5.40 -3.93 -23.29
N ILE A 24 4.63 -3.09 -22.60
CA ILE A 24 5.10 -2.22 -21.51
C ILE A 24 5.67 -3.05 -20.37
N HIS A 25 4.92 -4.05 -19.88
CA HIS A 25 5.40 -4.92 -18.81
C HIS A 25 6.57 -5.81 -19.26
N ALA A 26 6.54 -6.32 -20.50
CA ALA A 26 7.61 -7.18 -21.03
C ALA A 26 8.95 -6.43 -21.19
N GLN A 27 8.89 -5.14 -21.52
CA GLN A 27 10.08 -4.30 -21.74
C GLN A 27 10.47 -3.47 -20.51
N GLY A 28 9.71 -3.54 -19.41
CA GLY A 28 9.96 -2.72 -18.22
C GLY A 28 9.77 -1.22 -18.45
N LEU A 29 8.89 -0.84 -19.37
CA LEU A 29 8.60 0.56 -19.68
C LEU A 29 7.75 1.19 -18.57
N TRP A 30 8.07 2.44 -18.21
CA TRP A 30 7.35 3.14 -17.16
C TRP A 30 5.95 3.55 -17.62
N HIS A 31 4.95 3.35 -16.77
CA HIS A 31 3.57 3.75 -17.02
C HIS A 31 2.88 4.15 -15.71
N GLU A 32 1.83 4.95 -15.81
CA GLU A 32 0.97 5.29 -14.67
C GLU A 32 0.12 4.10 -14.22
N THR A 33 -0.16 4.06 -12.92
CA THR A 33 -1.17 3.21 -12.30
C THR A 33 -1.87 4.02 -11.20
N PHE A 34 -3.09 3.63 -10.84
CA PHE A 34 -3.80 4.21 -9.71
C PHE A 34 -4.40 3.09 -8.85
N HIS A 35 -4.44 3.33 -7.54
CA HIS A 35 -5.04 2.42 -6.58
C HIS A 35 -6.24 3.09 -5.94
N VAL A 36 -7.39 2.42 -5.97
CA VAL A 36 -8.61 2.87 -5.30
C VAL A 36 -8.88 1.97 -4.11
N TRP A 37 -9.01 2.56 -2.93
CA TRP A 37 -9.40 1.87 -1.70
C TRP A 37 -10.80 2.31 -1.31
N LEU A 38 -11.74 1.37 -1.27
CA LEU A 38 -13.11 1.62 -0.83
C LEU A 38 -13.20 1.31 0.66
N LEU A 39 -13.36 2.34 1.48
CA LEU A 39 -13.45 2.25 2.93
C LEU A 39 -14.92 2.30 3.34
N LYS A 40 -15.35 1.37 4.20
CA LYS A 40 -16.65 1.46 4.88
C LYS A 40 -16.40 2.08 6.25
N GLU A 41 -17.12 3.15 6.54
CA GLU A 41 -17.10 3.74 7.88
C GLU A 41 -17.81 2.78 8.87
N GLU A 42 -17.07 2.34 9.89
CA GLU A 42 -17.65 1.65 11.04
C GLU A 42 -17.37 2.48 12.29
N GLN A 43 -18.40 2.73 13.10
CA GLN A 43 -18.31 3.44 14.38
C GLN A 43 -17.69 4.86 14.32
N GLY A 44 -17.87 5.57 13.20
CA GLY A 44 -17.47 6.98 13.08
C GLY A 44 -16.00 7.21 12.73
N VAL A 45 -15.26 6.17 12.34
CA VAL A 45 -13.86 6.29 11.93
C VAL A 45 -13.66 5.63 10.57
N ALA A 46 -13.34 6.44 9.56
CA ALA A 46 -12.83 5.99 8.28
C ALA A 46 -11.44 6.61 8.08
N GLY A 47 -10.41 5.78 7.94
CA GLY A 47 -9.04 6.25 7.76
C GLY A 47 -8.20 5.25 6.99
N LEU A 48 -7.16 5.76 6.32
CA LEU A 48 -6.18 4.94 5.62
C LEU A 48 -4.79 5.35 6.08
N TYR A 49 -4.03 4.36 6.52
CA TYR A 49 -2.68 4.53 7.03
C TYR A 49 -1.69 3.65 6.28
N ARG A 50 -0.45 4.12 6.20
CA ARG A 50 0.71 3.39 5.73
C ARG A 50 1.72 3.24 6.86
N ALA A 51 2.42 2.11 6.84
CA ALA A 51 3.56 1.83 7.71
C ALA A 51 4.75 1.46 6.84
N ARG A 52 5.98 1.70 7.33
CA ARG A 52 7.16 1.08 6.70
C ARG A 52 7.05 -0.43 6.87
N LEU A 53 7.34 -1.18 5.81
CA LEU A 53 7.24 -2.64 5.83
C LEU A 53 8.07 -3.27 6.96
N LEU A 54 9.29 -2.78 7.15
CA LEU A 54 10.18 -3.28 8.20
C LEU A 54 9.62 -3.05 9.60
N ASP A 55 8.98 -1.90 9.84
CA ASP A 55 8.37 -1.60 11.13
C ASP A 55 7.16 -2.52 11.37
N ALA A 56 6.30 -2.70 10.37
CA ALA A 56 5.18 -3.65 10.45
C ALA A 56 5.68 -5.07 10.75
N GLN A 57 6.72 -5.55 10.07
CA GLN A 57 7.33 -6.85 10.36
C GLN A 57 7.77 -6.96 11.81
N GLN A 58 8.46 -5.95 12.35
CA GLN A 58 8.89 -5.94 13.74
C GLN A 58 7.72 -5.93 14.72
N LEU A 59 6.64 -5.19 14.43
CA LEU A 59 5.44 -5.16 15.25
C LEU A 59 4.76 -6.53 15.32
N PHE A 60 4.43 -7.10 14.16
CA PHE A 60 3.65 -8.34 14.07
C PHE A 60 4.45 -9.60 14.44
N THR A 61 5.78 -9.51 14.51
CA THR A 61 6.64 -10.58 15.04
C THR A 61 7.02 -10.40 16.51
N GLY A 62 6.55 -9.32 17.15
CA GLY A 62 6.80 -9.03 18.57
C GLY A 62 8.20 -8.48 18.87
N ILE A 63 8.97 -8.09 17.86
CA ILE A 63 10.28 -7.44 18.03
C ILE A 63 10.11 -5.99 18.52
N SER A 64 9.08 -5.29 18.04
CA SER A 64 8.73 -3.94 18.49
C SER A 64 7.33 -3.92 19.11
N GLU A 65 7.16 -3.20 20.22
CA GLU A 65 5.85 -3.05 20.87
C GLU A 65 4.96 -2.03 20.16
N ARG A 66 5.56 -1.01 19.54
CA ARG A 66 4.85 0.08 18.85
C ARG A 66 5.61 0.55 17.61
N ILE A 67 4.86 0.98 16.60
CA ILE A 67 5.40 1.59 15.37
C ILE A 67 4.68 2.88 15.06
N GLU A 68 5.31 3.74 14.27
CA GLU A 68 4.67 4.93 13.73
C GLU A 68 4.01 4.61 12.38
N ILE A 69 2.78 5.09 12.21
CA ILE A 69 2.01 5.00 10.97
C ILE A 69 1.57 6.41 10.57
N GLU A 70 1.56 6.66 9.27
CA GLU A 70 1.14 7.93 8.69
C GLU A 70 -0.06 7.72 7.79
N GLY A 71 -0.96 8.68 7.73
CA GLY A 71 -2.09 8.58 6.85
C GLY A 71 -3.10 9.67 7.13
N PHE A 72 -4.37 9.32 6.99
CA PHE A 72 -5.43 10.27 7.22
C PHE A 72 -6.67 9.63 7.82
N GLU A 73 -7.47 10.49 8.46
CA GLU A 73 -8.84 10.20 8.85
C GLU A 73 -9.79 11.09 8.07
N VAL A 74 -10.99 10.56 7.84
CA VAL A 74 -12.15 11.29 7.31
C VAL A 74 -13.06 11.56 8.50
N ARG A 75 -13.30 12.84 8.78
CA ARG A 75 -14.22 13.27 9.82
C ARG A 75 -15.67 13.08 9.36
N ALA A 76 -16.61 13.19 10.31
CA ALA A 76 -18.04 13.09 10.03
C ALA A 76 -18.56 14.14 9.02
N ASP A 77 -17.85 15.27 8.85
CA ASP A 77 -18.14 16.31 7.85
C ASP A 77 -17.53 16.02 6.46
N GLY A 78 -16.80 14.91 6.31
CA GLY A 78 -16.11 14.51 5.10
C GLY A 78 -14.72 15.14 4.93
N GLU A 79 -14.25 15.98 5.85
CA GLU A 79 -12.92 16.57 5.77
C GLU A 79 -11.83 15.55 6.08
N ARG A 80 -10.78 15.57 5.26
CA ARG A 80 -9.57 14.76 5.46
C ARG A 80 -8.62 15.48 6.42
N ARG A 81 -8.18 14.79 7.47
CA ARG A 81 -7.10 15.24 8.36
C ARG A 81 -5.91 14.29 8.24
N GLU A 82 -4.75 14.80 7.81
CA GLU A 82 -3.50 14.06 7.88
C GLU A 82 -3.12 13.82 9.34
N GLU A 83 -2.62 12.62 9.65
CA GLU A 83 -2.37 12.17 11.00
C GLU A 83 -1.17 11.22 11.04
N SER A 84 -0.34 11.37 12.07
CA SER A 84 0.66 10.37 12.45
C SER A 84 0.28 9.78 13.80
N LYS A 85 0.31 8.45 13.91
CA LYS A 85 -0.03 7.75 15.14
C LYS A 85 1.03 6.71 15.48
N LYS A 86 1.25 6.51 16.77
CA LYS A 86 1.92 5.30 17.26
C LYS A 86 0.88 4.24 17.54
N VAL A 87 1.03 3.06 16.95
CA VAL A 87 0.14 1.91 17.15
C VAL A 87 0.90 0.69 17.63
N GLY A 88 0.25 -0.14 18.45
CA GLY A 88 0.71 -1.45 18.89
C GLY A 88 -0.10 -2.57 18.26
N ILE A 89 0.27 -3.81 18.53
CA ILE A 89 -0.38 -5.00 17.93
C ILE A 89 -1.88 -5.07 18.28
N HIS A 90 -2.26 -4.63 19.49
CA HIS A 90 -3.64 -4.61 19.97
C HIS A 90 -4.54 -3.57 19.29
N ASP A 91 -3.96 -2.64 18.51
CA ASP A 91 -4.71 -1.66 17.73
C ASP A 91 -5.18 -2.24 16.37
N PHE A 92 -4.83 -3.50 16.08
CA PHE A 92 -5.21 -4.23 14.86
C PHE A 92 -6.16 -5.39 15.15
N VAL A 93 -6.98 -5.74 14.15
CA VAL A 93 -7.72 -7.01 14.15
C VAL A 93 -6.72 -8.13 13.90
N LEU A 94 -6.47 -8.95 14.92
CA LEU A 94 -5.44 -9.97 14.89
C LEU A 94 -5.90 -11.26 14.21
N HIS A 95 -5.01 -11.80 13.39
CA HIS A 95 -5.04 -13.18 12.93
C HIS A 95 -3.97 -14.01 13.65
N GLU A 96 -3.99 -15.33 13.45
CA GLU A 96 -2.99 -16.25 14.01
C GLU A 96 -1.55 -15.83 13.65
N PRO A 97 -0.57 -15.91 14.56
CA PRO A 97 0.82 -15.48 14.29
C PRO A 97 1.44 -16.10 13.03
N ALA A 98 1.08 -17.35 12.71
CA ALA A 98 1.55 -18.05 11.52
C ALA A 98 1.14 -17.36 10.20
N TYR A 99 -0.02 -16.67 10.18
CA TYR A 99 -0.47 -15.90 9.02
C TYR A 99 0.51 -14.77 8.69
N TYR A 100 0.88 -13.96 9.69
CA TYR A 100 1.79 -12.84 9.49
C TYR A 100 3.20 -13.31 9.12
N GLN A 101 3.68 -14.40 9.73
CA GLN A 101 4.97 -14.98 9.38
C GLN A 101 5.02 -15.37 7.89
N HIS A 102 4.01 -16.11 7.41
CA HIS A 102 3.94 -16.51 6.02
C HIS A 102 3.81 -15.30 5.07
N LEU A 103 2.91 -14.36 5.39
CA LEU A 103 2.72 -13.14 4.61
C LEU A 103 4.03 -12.36 4.42
N PHE A 104 4.78 -12.14 5.49
CA PHE A 104 6.03 -11.39 5.41
C PHE A 104 7.15 -12.15 4.70
N GLN A 105 7.16 -13.49 4.79
CA GLN A 105 8.08 -14.31 4.00
C GLN A 105 7.83 -14.12 2.50
N GLU A 106 6.58 -14.21 2.06
CA GLU A 106 6.22 -14.03 0.64
C GLU A 106 6.55 -12.63 0.13
N ILE A 107 6.23 -11.59 0.91
CA ILE A 107 6.58 -10.20 0.55
C ILE A 107 8.10 -10.05 0.40
N ASN A 108 8.88 -10.58 1.35
CA ASN A 108 10.35 -10.48 1.28
C ASN A 108 10.93 -11.22 0.08
N GLN A 109 10.37 -12.37 -0.30
CA GLN A 109 10.80 -13.10 -1.49
C GLN A 109 10.56 -12.29 -2.78
N ILE A 110 9.41 -11.60 -2.88
CA ILE A 110 9.09 -10.74 -4.03
C ILE A 110 10.08 -9.57 -4.12
N LEU A 111 10.41 -8.94 -2.99
CA LEU A 111 11.30 -7.77 -2.94
C LEU A 111 12.78 -8.12 -3.10
N SER A 112 13.17 -9.38 -2.88
CA SER A 112 14.55 -9.87 -3.05
C SER A 112 14.92 -10.26 -4.49
N LYS A 113 13.98 -10.16 -5.43
CA LYS A 113 14.18 -10.41 -6.87
C LYS A 113 14.48 -9.11 -7.60
#